data_AF-A0A8J5HKJ0-F1
#
_entry.id   AF-A0A8J5HKJ0-F1
#
_cell.length_a   1.000
_cell.length_b   1.000
_cell.length_c   1.000
_cell.angle_alpha   90.00
_cell.angle_beta   90.00
_cell.angle_gamma   90.00
#
_symmetry.space_group_name_H-M   'P 1'
#
loop_
_entity.id
_entity.type
_entity.pdbx_description
1 polymer ?
#
loop_
_entity_poly.entity_id
_entity_poly.type
_entity_poly.pdbx_seq_one_letter_code
_entity_poly.pdbx_strand_id
1 'polypeptide(L)'
;MFLMTSKNIVQLEHFSFIYCVERSVKDGRYMNWEACFQKTGFDSKSVIDCYNSGCGIKLELQYKAKTEALQPPHLYVPWVVVNGKPLYEDYENFEHYICKAYGGAPPRACEGLLTISKNTISKEEEPFCLVEGRNSSSTTKRRHQKEDLHS
;
A
#
# COMPACT_ATOMS: atom_id res chain seq x y z
N MET A 1 -0.11 4.44 -5.68
CA MET A 1 -1.16 3.40 -5.83
C MET A 1 -0.91 2.63 -7.11
N PHE A 2 -0.41 1.40 -7.02
CA PHE A 2 -0.05 0.60 -8.20
C PHE A 2 -1.20 -0.32 -8.64
N LEU A 3 -1.98 0.13 -9.62
CA LEU A 3 -2.97 -0.70 -10.32
C LEU A 3 -2.25 -1.58 -11.35
N MET A 4 -1.70 -2.71 -10.87
CA MET A 4 -0.97 -3.68 -11.70
C MET A 4 -1.94 -4.60 -12.46
N THR A 5 -2.49 -4.12 -13.58
CA THR A 5 -3.28 -4.96 -14.48
C THR A 5 -2.39 -5.96 -15.20
N SER A 6 -2.53 -7.25 -14.91
CA SER A 6 -1.66 -8.32 -15.45
C SER A 6 -1.71 -8.40 -16.99
N LYS A 7 -0.64 -7.95 -17.65
CA LYS A 7 -0.38 -8.12 -19.08
C LYS A 7 1.14 -8.09 -19.37
N ASN A 8 1.67 -9.26 -19.74
CA ASN A 8 3.00 -9.52 -20.32
C ASN A 8 4.25 -9.35 -19.42
N ILE A 9 5.31 -10.08 -19.83
CA ILE A 9 6.63 -10.24 -19.19
C ILE A 9 7.31 -8.91 -18.84
N VAL A 10 7.03 -7.86 -19.62
CA VAL A 10 7.49 -6.47 -19.46
C VAL A 10 7.23 -5.90 -18.05
N GLN A 11 6.26 -6.42 -17.31
CA GLN A 11 5.88 -5.87 -16.01
C GLN A 11 6.93 -6.13 -14.91
N LEU A 12 7.79 -7.16 -15.05
CA LEU A 12 8.80 -7.52 -14.04
C LEU A 12 9.89 -6.45 -13.86
N GLU A 13 10.48 -5.95 -14.95
CA GLU A 13 11.55 -4.94 -14.89
C GLU A 13 11.06 -3.63 -14.26
N HIS A 14 9.83 -3.22 -14.61
CA HIS A 14 9.16 -2.08 -13.99
C HIS A 14 8.97 -2.27 -12.48
N PHE A 15 8.52 -3.46 -12.03
CA PHE A 15 8.39 -3.78 -10.61
C PHE A 15 9.72 -3.68 -9.87
N SER A 16 10.83 -4.18 -10.44
CA SER A 16 12.15 -4.09 -9.81
C SER A 16 12.60 -2.63 -9.64
N PHE A 17 12.38 -1.78 -10.66
CA PHE A 17 12.65 -0.35 -10.57
C PHE A 17 11.78 0.34 -9.50
N ILE A 18 10.46 0.12 -9.55
CA ILE A 18 9.50 0.66 -8.57
C ILE A 18 9.89 0.26 -7.15
N TYR A 19 10.18 -1.03 -6.91
CA TYR A 19 10.57 -1.54 -5.59
C TYR A 19 11.84 -0.87 -5.07
N CYS A 20 12.83 -0.60 -5.94
CA CYS A 20 14.03 0.13 -5.57
C CYS A 20 13.73 1.59 -5.18
N VAL A 21 12.81 2.26 -5.87
CA VAL A 21 12.39 3.64 -5.55
C VAL A 21 11.63 3.68 -4.23
N GLU A 22 10.63 2.82 -4.05
CA GLU A 22 9.86 2.66 -2.80
C GLU A 22 10.77 2.33 -1.61
N ARG A 23 11.78 1.47 -1.81
CA ARG A 23 12.79 1.17 -0.79
C ARG A 23 13.64 2.40 -0.46
N SER A 24 14.01 3.20 -1.47
CA SER A 24 14.78 4.43 -1.27
C SER A 24 13.97 5.48 -0.50
N VAL A 25 12.66 5.58 -0.74
CA VAL A 25 11.71 6.37 0.07
C VAL A 25 11.64 5.87 1.51
N LYS A 26 11.46 4.55 1.73
CA LYS A 26 11.45 3.94 3.07
C LYS A 26 12.74 4.18 3.85
N ASP A 27 13.88 4.22 3.16
CA ASP A 27 15.19 4.51 3.77
C ASP A 27 15.46 6.02 3.91
N GLY A 28 14.50 6.91 3.62
CA GLY A 28 14.62 8.37 3.75
C GLY A 28 15.41 9.07 2.63
N ARG A 29 15.72 8.38 1.53
CA ARG A 29 16.62 8.80 0.45
C ARG A 29 15.88 9.26 -0.81
N TYR A 30 14.87 10.11 -0.62
CA TYR A 30 13.94 10.58 -1.66
C TYR A 30 14.63 11.07 -2.96
N MET A 31 15.68 11.88 -2.84
CA MET A 31 16.38 12.48 -3.99
C MET A 31 17.23 11.46 -4.78
N ASN A 32 17.46 10.27 -4.25
CA ASN A 32 18.38 9.27 -4.83
C ASN A 32 17.67 8.20 -5.68
N TRP A 33 16.40 8.42 -6.04
CA TRP A 33 15.58 7.47 -6.80
C TRP A 33 16.18 7.13 -8.17
N GLU A 34 16.86 8.07 -8.84
CA GLU A 34 17.53 7.84 -10.13
C GLU A 34 18.63 6.78 -10.06
N ALA A 35 19.25 6.56 -8.89
CA ALA A 35 20.23 5.49 -8.70
C ALA A 35 19.61 4.08 -8.91
N CYS A 36 18.29 3.96 -8.93
CA CYS A 36 17.60 2.72 -9.26
C CYS A 36 17.73 2.30 -10.73
N PHE A 37 17.95 3.23 -11.67
CA PHE A 37 18.20 2.87 -13.08
C PHE A 37 19.44 1.97 -13.18
N GLN A 38 20.55 2.37 -12.56
CA GLN A 38 21.79 1.57 -12.52
C GLN A 38 21.63 0.27 -11.74
N LYS A 39 20.94 0.28 -10.59
CA LYS A 39 20.74 -0.92 -9.75
C LYS A 39 19.88 -2.01 -10.40
N THR A 40 18.98 -1.63 -11.30
CA THR A 40 18.00 -2.55 -11.92
C THR A 40 18.24 -2.77 -13.41
N GLY A 41 19.21 -2.06 -14.01
CA GLY A 41 19.46 -2.09 -15.45
C GLY A 41 18.37 -1.43 -16.29
N PHE A 42 17.43 -0.71 -15.66
CA PHE A 42 16.29 -0.11 -16.32
C PHE A 42 16.70 1.13 -17.14
N ASP A 43 16.20 1.26 -18.37
CA ASP A 43 16.49 2.42 -19.23
C ASP A 43 16.00 3.72 -18.59
N SER A 44 16.92 4.64 -18.31
CA SER A 44 16.58 5.94 -17.76
C SER A 44 15.97 6.87 -18.78
N LYS A 45 16.31 6.74 -20.07
CA LYS A 45 15.95 7.73 -21.08
C LYS A 45 14.44 7.87 -21.22
N SER A 46 13.74 6.75 -21.43
CA SER A 46 12.28 6.73 -21.59
C SER A 46 11.53 7.34 -20.39
N VAL A 47 11.99 7.09 -19.16
CA VAL A 47 11.39 7.62 -17.93
C VAL A 47 11.67 9.11 -17.75
N ILE A 48 12.93 9.53 -17.95
CA ILE A 48 13.35 10.93 -17.81
C ILE A 48 12.72 11.81 -18.91
N ASP A 49 12.63 11.32 -20.15
CA ASP A 49 11.94 12.00 -21.24
C ASP A 49 10.43 12.15 -20.93
N CYS A 50 9.78 11.14 -20.35
CA CYS A 50 8.38 11.25 -19.92
C CYS A 50 8.17 12.20 -18.72
N TYR A 51 9.10 12.22 -17.77
CA TYR A 51 9.09 13.14 -16.64
C TYR A 51 9.21 14.60 -17.10
N ASN A 52 10.23 14.91 -17.91
CA ASN A 52 10.52 16.27 -18.37
C ASN A 52 9.50 16.82 -19.40
N SER A 53 8.84 15.96 -20.17
CA SER A 53 7.86 16.38 -21.20
C SER A 53 6.43 16.62 -20.67
N GLY A 54 6.20 16.47 -19.36
CA GLY A 54 4.85 16.50 -18.77
C GLY A 54 3.99 15.28 -19.12
N CYS A 55 4.58 14.24 -19.71
CA CYS A 55 3.94 12.94 -19.92
C CYS A 55 3.54 12.29 -18.58
N GLY A 56 4.36 12.45 -17.53
CA GLY A 56 4.03 12.01 -16.17
C GLY A 56 2.69 12.55 -15.65
N ILE A 57 2.43 13.86 -15.81
CA ILE A 57 1.17 14.51 -15.38
C ILE A 57 -0.04 13.92 -16.12
N LYS A 58 0.10 13.66 -17.43
CA LYS A 58 -0.96 13.04 -18.24
C LYS A 58 -1.27 11.61 -17.77
N LEU A 59 -0.24 10.84 -17.42
CA LEU A 59 -0.41 9.50 -16.85
C LEU A 59 -1.08 9.55 -15.47
N GLU A 60 -0.66 10.47 -14.60
CA GLU A 60 -1.25 10.64 -13.26
C GLU A 60 -2.76 10.95 -13.34
N LEU A 61 -3.16 11.88 -14.21
CA LEU A 61 -4.58 12.19 -14.44
C LEU A 61 -5.37 10.99 -15.00
N GLN A 62 -4.77 10.16 -15.86
CA GLN A 62 -5.40 8.93 -16.36
C GLN A 62 -5.55 7.88 -15.26
N TYR A 63 -4.57 7.72 -14.37
CA TYR A 63 -4.67 6.79 -13.25
C TYR A 63 -5.61 7.29 -12.16
N LYS A 64 -5.67 8.61 -11.90
CA LYS A 64 -6.70 9.24 -11.07
C LYS A 64 -8.10 8.84 -11.53
N ALA A 65 -8.42 9.04 -12.82
CA ALA A 65 -9.73 8.70 -13.37
C ALA A 65 -10.06 7.19 -13.25
N LYS A 66 -9.07 6.30 -13.42
CA LYS A 66 -9.23 4.85 -13.18
C LYS A 66 -9.51 4.52 -11.70
N THR A 67 -8.87 5.23 -10.78
CA THR A 67 -9.04 5.08 -9.33
C THR A 67 -10.37 5.64 -8.82
N GLU A 68 -10.84 6.76 -9.40
CA GLU A 68 -12.17 7.33 -9.14
C GLU A 68 -13.30 6.45 -9.69
N ALA A 69 -13.06 5.74 -10.80
CA ALA A 69 -14.01 4.79 -11.41
C ALA A 69 -14.03 3.39 -10.77
N LEU A 70 -13.35 3.18 -9.64
CA LEU A 70 -13.40 1.89 -8.93
C LEU A 70 -14.79 1.66 -8.33
N GLN A 71 -15.29 0.42 -8.47
CA GLN A 71 -16.54 -0.02 -7.86
C GLN A 71 -16.27 -1.25 -6.96
N PRO A 72 -16.51 -1.17 -5.63
CA PRO A 72 -16.84 0.05 -4.89
C PRO A 72 -15.69 1.07 -4.89
N PRO A 73 -15.97 2.36 -4.65
CA PRO A 73 -14.93 3.36 -4.43
C PRO A 73 -13.97 2.92 -3.31
N HIS A 74 -12.68 3.15 -3.52
CA HIS A 74 -11.67 2.85 -2.51
C HIS A 74 -11.81 3.77 -1.30
N LEU A 75 -11.65 3.22 -0.09
CA LEU A 75 -11.83 3.96 1.17
C LEU A 75 -10.51 4.48 1.76
N TYR A 76 -9.40 3.79 1.45
CA TYR A 76 -8.06 4.08 1.93
C TYR A 76 -7.02 3.43 1.00
N VAL A 77 -5.74 3.60 1.35
CA VAL A 77 -4.62 2.87 0.74
C VAL A 77 -3.89 2.05 1.83
N PRO A 78 -3.37 0.85 1.51
CA PRO A 78 -3.42 0.17 0.21
C PRO A 78 -4.83 -0.34 -0.15
N TRP A 79 -5.14 -0.36 -1.44
CA TRP A 79 -6.40 -0.90 -1.97
C TRP A 79 -6.09 -2.09 -2.88
N VAL A 80 -6.25 -3.30 -2.34
CA VAL A 80 -5.91 -4.56 -3.03
C VAL A 80 -7.19 -5.24 -3.50
N VAL A 81 -7.21 -5.67 -4.76
CA VAL A 81 -8.37 -6.26 -5.43
C VAL A 81 -7.97 -7.56 -6.13
N VAL A 82 -8.66 -8.66 -5.84
CA VAL A 82 -8.47 -9.97 -6.48
C VAL A 82 -9.76 -10.36 -7.19
N ASN A 83 -9.70 -10.61 -8.51
CA ASN A 83 -10.86 -10.89 -9.38
C ASN A 83 -12.06 -9.94 -9.15
N GLY A 84 -11.78 -8.64 -9.07
CA GLY A 84 -12.79 -7.58 -8.88
C GLY A 84 -13.33 -7.45 -7.45
N LYS A 85 -12.84 -8.25 -6.49
CA LYS A 85 -13.24 -8.17 -5.07
C LYS A 85 -12.15 -7.46 -4.25
N PRO A 86 -12.44 -6.33 -3.58
CA PRO A 86 -11.50 -5.72 -2.65
C PRO A 86 -11.30 -6.59 -1.41
N LEU A 87 -10.08 -6.60 -0.86
CA LEU A 87 -9.72 -7.37 0.33
C LEU A 87 -9.91 -6.62 1.66
N TYR A 88 -10.08 -5.29 1.60
CA TYR A 88 -10.15 -4.40 2.79
C TYR A 88 -8.97 -4.65 3.75
N GLU A 89 -9.21 -4.79 5.05
CA GLU A 89 -8.18 -5.02 6.07
C GLU A 89 -7.41 -6.34 5.87
N ASP A 90 -7.98 -7.31 5.16
CA ASP A 90 -7.37 -8.63 4.92
C ASP A 90 -6.38 -8.62 3.73
N TYR A 91 -5.91 -7.43 3.34
CA TYR A 91 -5.01 -7.23 2.21
C TYR A 91 -3.64 -7.88 2.40
N GLU A 92 -3.18 -8.08 3.64
CA GLU A 92 -1.91 -8.78 3.92
C GLU A 92 -1.99 -10.26 3.53
N ASN A 93 -3.17 -10.89 3.59
CA ASN A 93 -3.41 -12.27 3.20
C ASN A 93 -3.67 -12.44 1.68
N PHE A 94 -3.29 -11.47 0.84
CA PHE A 94 -3.58 -11.49 -0.61
C PHE A 94 -3.12 -12.78 -1.32
N GLU A 95 -2.04 -13.42 -0.86
CA GLU A 95 -1.55 -14.70 -1.41
C GLU A 95 -2.59 -15.83 -1.25
N HIS A 96 -3.28 -15.90 -0.09
CA HIS A 96 -4.40 -16.83 0.11
C HIS A 96 -5.50 -16.59 -0.92
N TYR A 97 -5.87 -15.33 -1.16
CA TYR A 97 -6.91 -14.97 -2.12
C TYR A 97 -6.51 -15.27 -3.57
N ILE A 98 -5.24 -15.04 -3.95
CA ILE A 98 -4.71 -15.43 -5.27
C ILE A 98 -4.78 -16.95 -5.43
N CYS A 99 -4.29 -17.71 -4.46
CA CYS A 99 -4.31 -19.17 -4.49
C CYS A 99 -5.73 -19.74 -4.55
N LYS A 100 -6.68 -19.15 -3.83
CA LYS A 100 -8.12 -19.51 -3.85
C LYS A 100 -8.82 -19.10 -5.15
N ALA A 101 -8.37 -18.05 -5.81
CA ALA A 101 -8.89 -17.56 -7.08
C ALA A 101 -8.30 -18.26 -8.31
N TYR A 102 -7.22 -19.04 -8.14
CA TYR A 102 -6.55 -19.74 -9.23
C TYR A 102 -7.35 -20.97 -9.67
N GLY A 103 -7.90 -20.92 -10.89
CA GLY A 103 -8.74 -22.00 -11.44
C GLY A 103 -8.00 -23.23 -11.97
N GLY A 104 -6.66 -23.23 -11.95
CA GLY A 104 -5.83 -24.38 -12.34
C GLY A 104 -5.33 -25.18 -11.13
N ALA A 105 -4.45 -26.15 -11.37
CA ALA A 105 -3.74 -26.84 -10.29
C ALA A 105 -2.81 -25.85 -9.54
N PRO A 106 -3.03 -25.56 -8.24
CA PRO A 106 -2.26 -24.53 -7.54
C PRO A 106 -0.77 -24.85 -7.48
N PRO A 107 0.13 -23.86 -7.62
CA PRO A 107 1.57 -24.06 -7.44
C PRO A 107 1.90 -24.39 -5.98
N ARG A 108 3.08 -24.96 -5.73
CA ARG A 108 3.59 -25.28 -4.37
C ARG A 108 3.50 -24.10 -3.39
N ALA A 109 3.65 -22.86 -3.85
CA ALA A 109 3.49 -21.67 -3.01
C ALA A 109 2.10 -21.55 -2.35
N CYS A 110 1.08 -22.23 -2.87
CA CYS A 110 -0.26 -22.29 -2.30
C CYS A 110 -0.47 -23.43 -1.27
N GLU A 111 0.52 -24.30 -1.08
CA GLU A 111 0.52 -25.30 0.00
C GLU A 111 0.49 -24.56 1.36
N GLY A 112 -0.32 -25.06 2.31
CA GLY A 112 -0.55 -24.39 3.60
C GLY A 112 -1.51 -23.19 3.52
N LEU A 113 -1.38 -22.28 2.54
CA LEU A 113 -2.24 -21.10 2.40
C LEU A 113 -3.73 -21.48 2.27
N LEU A 114 -4.05 -22.54 1.52
CA LEU A 114 -5.43 -23.01 1.36
C LEU A 114 -6.03 -23.64 2.62
N THR A 115 -5.22 -24.02 3.62
CA THR A 115 -5.69 -24.69 4.85
C THR A 115 -6.09 -23.73 5.96
N ILE A 116 -5.70 -22.46 5.88
CA ILE A 116 -6.01 -21.41 6.88
C ILE A 116 -7.54 -21.23 7.06
N SER A 117 -8.33 -21.48 6.00
CA SER A 117 -9.79 -21.32 5.97
C SER A 117 -10.60 -22.21 6.94
N LYS A 118 -9.98 -23.05 7.78
CA LYS A 118 -10.68 -23.93 8.73
C LYS A 118 -10.49 -23.60 10.22
N ASN A 119 -9.51 -22.77 10.60
CA ASN A 119 -9.11 -22.61 12.00
C ASN A 119 -9.10 -21.14 12.51
N THR A 120 -10.06 -20.32 12.08
CA THR A 120 -10.34 -19.00 12.70
C THR A 120 -11.83 -18.84 13.05
N ILE A 121 -12.26 -19.63 14.04
CA ILE A 121 -13.37 -19.29 14.94
C ILE A 121 -12.84 -19.40 16.38
N SER A 122 -13.35 -18.56 17.28
CA SER A 122 -12.98 -18.41 18.70
C SER A 122 -11.62 -17.75 19.01
N LYS A 123 -11.61 -16.41 19.00
CA LYS A 123 -11.30 -15.53 20.16
C LYS A 123 -12.18 -14.28 20.00
N GLU A 124 -13.38 -14.26 20.57
CA GLU A 124 -13.66 -13.77 21.93
C GLU A 124 -13.55 -12.24 21.98
N GLU A 125 -14.71 -11.58 21.84
CA GLU A 125 -14.86 -10.12 21.93
C GLU A 125 -14.80 -9.68 23.40
N GLU A 126 -13.65 -9.18 23.85
CA GLU A 126 -13.56 -8.40 25.08
C GLU A 126 -13.94 -6.93 24.79
N PRO A 127 -14.79 -6.28 25.61
CA PRO A 127 -15.42 -5.02 25.27
C PRO A 127 -14.44 -3.84 25.34
N PHE A 128 -14.22 -3.17 24.20
CA PHE A 128 -13.52 -1.88 24.16
C PHE A 128 -14.25 -0.83 25.00
N CYS A 129 -13.50 -0.12 25.83
CA CYS A 129 -14.02 0.70 26.93
C CYS A 129 -14.94 1.84 26.47
N LEU A 130 -16.12 1.91 27.09
CA LEU A 130 -16.97 3.10 27.06
C LEU A 130 -16.25 4.28 27.74
N VAL A 131 -16.02 5.37 26.99
CA VAL A 131 -15.54 6.64 27.55
C VAL A 131 -16.74 7.44 28.04
N GLU A 132 -17.13 7.23 29.31
CA GLU A 132 -18.02 8.18 29.98
C GLU A 132 -17.26 9.42 30.43
N GLY A 133 -17.71 10.59 29.98
CA GLY A 133 -17.15 11.87 30.41
C GLY A 133 -17.54 12.20 31.84
N ARG A 134 -16.57 12.65 32.65
CA ARG A 134 -16.85 13.38 33.90
C ARG A 134 -16.08 14.69 33.96
N ASN A 135 -16.83 15.73 34.30
CA ASN A 135 -16.37 17.10 34.36
C ASN A 135 -15.90 17.47 35.79
N SER A 136 -14.97 18.41 35.86
CA SER A 136 -14.64 19.24 37.05
C SER A 136 -13.91 18.66 38.29
N SER A 137 -12.66 19.12 38.41
CA SER A 137 -12.10 19.81 39.59
C SER A 137 -11.57 19.00 40.80
N SER A 138 -10.24 19.03 40.98
CA SER A 138 -9.65 19.92 42.00
C SER A 138 -8.13 20.13 41.80
N THR A 139 -7.64 21.22 42.40
CA THR A 139 -6.25 21.72 42.45
C THR A 139 -5.18 20.64 42.75
N THR A 140 -3.95 20.72 42.22
CA THR A 140 -2.88 21.54 42.84
C THR A 140 -1.69 21.87 41.90
N LYS A 141 -1.18 23.08 42.08
CA LYS A 141 -0.09 23.81 41.39
C LYS A 141 1.32 23.26 41.61
N ARG A 142 2.12 23.10 40.54
CA ARG A 142 3.58 23.38 40.53
C ARG A 142 4.06 23.79 39.12
N ARG A 143 4.96 24.78 39.07
CA ARG A 143 5.57 25.32 37.83
C ARG A 143 6.73 24.44 37.37
N HIS A 144 6.95 24.36 36.06
CA HIS A 144 8.23 24.75 35.46
C HIS A 144 7.97 25.37 34.07
N GLN A 145 8.82 26.32 33.69
CA GLN A 145 8.67 27.19 32.52
C GLN A 145 9.87 26.97 31.60
N LYS A 146 9.62 26.86 30.29
CA LYS A 146 10.54 27.39 29.26
C LYS A 146 9.83 27.56 27.92
N GLU A 147 10.00 28.74 27.32
CA GLU A 147 9.73 29.05 25.91
C GLU A 147 10.72 28.26 24.97
N ASP A 148 10.65 28.21 23.63
CA ASP A 148 10.03 29.10 22.63
C ASP A 148 10.02 28.46 21.21
N LEU A 149 9.38 29.14 20.23
CA LEU A 149 9.56 29.08 18.75
C LEU A 149 9.41 27.74 17.94
N HIS A 150 8.50 27.74 16.95
CA HIS A 150 8.86 28.04 15.55
C HIS A 150 7.64 28.43 14.68
N SER A 151 7.90 29.16 13.58
CA SER A 151 6.99 29.35 12.43
C SER A 151 7.10 28.24 11.41
#